data_AF-A0ABD0R505-F1
#
_entry.id   AF-A0ABD0R505-F1
#
_cell.length_a   1.000
_cell.length_b   1.000
_cell.length_c   1.000
_cell.angle_alpha   90.00
_cell.angle_beta   90.00
_cell.angle_gamma   90.00
#
_symmetry.space_group_name_H-M   'P 1'
#
loop_
_entity.id
_entity.type
_entity.pdbx_description
1 polymer ?
#
loop_
_entity_poly.entity_id
_entity_poly.type
_entity_poly.pdbx_seq_one_letter_code
_entity_poly.pdbx_strand_id
1 'polypeptide(L)' 'EIMSVDDESTSCYCLMDSHNCHLLLDQPGCYALVGEPITDAAIKRLRIAAFGSMEASSMDYSLRVHCVDDTPHAFQ' A
#
# COMPACT_ATOMS: atom_id res chain seq x y z
N GLU A 1 4.72 -16.94 -27.12
CA GLU A 1 5.13 -18.08 -26.26
C GLU A 1 3.92 -18.43 -25.40
N ILE A 2 3.35 -19.60 -25.65
CA ILE A 2 2.08 -20.03 -25.05
C ILE A 2 2.44 -20.63 -23.70
N MET A 3 2.08 -19.97 -22.60
CA MET A 3 2.30 -20.53 -21.26
C MET A 3 1.37 -21.72 -21.07
N SER A 4 1.96 -22.90 -20.92
CA SER A 4 1.31 -24.14 -20.54
C SER A 4 0.79 -24.04 -19.11
N VAL A 5 -0.52 -24.24 -18.95
CA VAL A 5 -1.23 -24.29 -17.67
C VAL A 5 -1.03 -25.68 -17.07
N ASP A 6 0.07 -25.86 -16.35
CA ASP A 6 0.27 -27.06 -15.53
C ASP A 6 -0.28 -26.82 -14.12
N ASP A 7 -1.48 -27.37 -13.91
CA ASP A 7 -2.05 -27.91 -12.67
C ASP A 7 -1.77 -27.20 -11.32
N GLU A 8 -2.49 -26.11 -11.05
CA GLU A 8 -3.28 -25.85 -9.83
C GLU A 8 -3.96 -24.50 -10.05
N SER A 9 -5.30 -24.50 -10.19
CA SER A 9 -6.07 -23.31 -10.56
C SER A 9 -5.86 -22.21 -9.52
N THR A 10 -5.00 -21.23 -9.84
CA THR A 10 -4.90 -20.01 -9.07
C THR A 10 -6.24 -19.32 -9.24
N SER A 11 -7.09 -19.36 -8.19
CA SER A 11 -8.42 -18.72 -8.15
C SER A 11 -8.36 -17.18 -8.21
N CYS A 12 -7.17 -16.65 -8.46
CA CYS A 12 -6.86 -15.25 -8.58
C CYS A 12 -5.72 -15.00 -9.57
N TYR A 13 -5.82 -13.90 -10.32
CA TYR A 13 -4.73 -13.34 -11.11
C TYR A 13 -4.45 -11.91 -10.62
N CYS A 14 -3.23 -11.63 -10.14
CA CYS A 14 -2.78 -10.26 -9.80
C CYS A 14 -1.92 -9.71 -10.94
N LEU A 15 -2.37 -8.60 -11.52
CA LEU A 15 -1.56 -7.76 -12.38
C LEU A 15 -1.04 -6.58 -11.57
N MET A 16 0.28 -6.48 -11.42
CA MET A 16 0.92 -5.38 -10.69
C MET A 16 1.42 -4.31 -11.66
N ASP A 17 1.06 -3.06 -11.40
CA ASP A 17 1.67 -1.88 -12.01
C ASP A 17 2.53 -1.13 -10.97
N SER A 18 3.15 0.00 -11.36
CA SER A 18 4.02 0.78 -10.47
C SER A 18 3.35 1.28 -9.17
N HIS A 19 2.02 1.40 -9.16
CA HIS A 19 1.24 1.99 -8.06
C HIS A 19 0.11 1.10 -7.52
N ASN A 20 -0.36 0.10 -8.26
CA ASN A 20 -1.55 -0.69 -7.94
C ASN A 20 -1.35 -2.19 -8.23
N CYS A 21 -2.14 -3.05 -7.58
CA CYS A 21 -2.39 -4.44 -8.03
C CYS A 21 -3.87 -4.55 -8.42
N HIS A 22 -4.11 -5.11 -9.59
CA HIS A 22 -5.44 -5.44 -10.10
C HIS A 22 -5.66 -6.94 -9.89
N LEU A 23 -6.66 -7.30 -9.10
CA LEU A 23 -7.01 -8.69 -8.80
C LEU A 23 -8.22 -9.13 -9.64
N LEU A 24 -8.02 -10.13 -10.49
CA LEU A 24 -9.10 -10.88 -11.13
C LEU A 24 -9.39 -12.11 -10.28
N LEU A 25 -10.65 -12.30 -9.88
CA LEU A 25 -11.08 -13.34 -8.94
C LEU A 25 -12.33 -14.04 -9.48
N ASP A 26 -12.45 -15.34 -9.25
CA ASP A 26 -13.65 -16.10 -9.60
C ASP A 26 -14.82 -15.81 -8.64
N GLN A 27 -14.52 -15.48 -7.38
CA GLN A 27 -15.50 -15.17 -6.34
C GLN A 27 -15.07 -13.98 -5.48
N PRO A 28 -16.02 -13.16 -4.96
CA PRO A 28 -15.71 -12.09 -4.02
C PRO A 28 -15.20 -12.61 -2.67
N GLY A 29 -14.43 -11.79 -1.95
CA GLY A 29 -13.88 -12.14 -0.64
C GLY A 29 -13.04 -11.02 0.00
N CYS A 30 -12.40 -11.33 1.12
CA CYS A 30 -11.48 -10.42 1.81
C CYS A 30 -10.04 -10.77 1.46
N TYR A 31 -9.33 -9.84 0.84
CA TYR A 31 -7.95 -10.04 0.39
C TYR A 31 -7.07 -8.86 0.81
N ALA A 32 -5.79 -9.13 0.99
CA ALA A 32 -4.78 -8.11 1.27
C ALA A 32 -3.54 -8.38 0.41
N LEU A 33 -2.96 -7.33 -0.17
CA LEU A 33 -1.67 -7.42 -0.83
C LEU A 33 -0.57 -7.28 0.23
N VAL A 34 0.26 -8.30 0.35
CA VAL A 34 1.41 -8.36 1.27
C VAL A 34 2.69 -8.58 0.49
N GLY A 35 3.83 -8.21 1.07
CA GLY A 35 5.15 -8.44 0.47
C GLY A 35 6.24 -8.52 1.52
N GLU A 36 7.23 -9.37 1.26
CA GLU A 36 8.42 -9.54 2.10
C GLU A 36 9.67 -9.19 1.27
N PRO A 37 10.59 -8.37 1.81
CA PRO A 37 11.82 -8.04 1.11
C PRO A 37 12.74 -9.26 1.01
N ILE A 38 13.04 -9.71 -0.21
CA ILE A 38 13.99 -10.81 -0.45
C ILE A 38 15.44 -10.28 -0.46
N THR A 39 15.63 -9.00 -0.77
CA THR A 39 16.94 -8.35 -0.87
C THR A 39 16.90 -6.97 -0.22
N ASP A 40 18.07 -6.46 0.16
CA ASP A 40 18.23 -5.10 0.68
C ASP A 40 17.93 -4.00 -0.35
N ALA A 41 17.79 -4.37 -1.62
CA ALA A 41 17.39 -3.46 -2.70
C ALA A 41 15.87 -3.26 -2.78
N ALA A 42 15.07 -3.99 -1.98
CA ALA A 42 13.62 -3.83 -1.96
C ALA A 42 13.23 -2.49 -1.32
N ILE A 43 12.33 -1.74 -1.97
CA ILE A 43 11.92 -0.39 -1.55
C ILE A 43 10.40 -0.33 -1.42
N LYS A 44 9.91 0.39 -0.40
CA LYS A 44 8.51 0.75 -0.24
C LYS A 44 8.35 2.27 -0.29
N ARG A 45 7.39 2.75 -1.08
CA ARG A 45 7.05 4.17 -1.16
C ARG A 45 6.17 4.56 0.02
N LEU A 46 6.49 5.67 0.68
CA LEU A 46 5.77 6.22 1.83
C LEU A 46 5.43 7.69 1.58
N ARG A 47 4.41 8.19 2.28
CA ARG A 47 4.08 9.62 2.35
C ARG A 47 4.31 10.16 3.76
N ILE A 48 4.71 11.42 3.82
CA ILE A 48 4.81 12.16 5.08
C ILE A 48 3.65 13.15 5.18
N ALA A 49 2.90 13.09 6.26
CA ALA A 49 1.95 14.14 6.62
C ALA A 49 2.37 14.84 7.90
N ALA A 50 2.29 16.16 7.89
CA ALA A 50 2.62 17.00 9.02
C ALA A 50 1.39 17.84 9.39
N PHE A 51 0.94 17.74 10.65
CA PHE A 51 -0.20 18.48 11.17
C PHE A 51 0.27 19.37 12.31
N GLY A 52 0.21 20.68 12.11
CA GLY A 52 0.48 21.67 13.14
C GLY A 52 -0.77 21.96 13.97
N SER A 53 -0.59 22.18 15.27
CA SER A 53 -1.61 22.76 16.15
C SER A 53 -1.01 23.96 16.87
N MET A 54 -1.79 25.04 16.91
CA MET A 54 -1.48 26.24 17.67
C MET A 54 -2.69 26.53 18.56
N GLU A 55 -2.52 26.47 19.87
CA GLU A 55 -3.57 26.90 20.79
C GLU A 55 -3.57 28.43 20.80
N ALA A 56 -4.73 29.05 20.57
CA ALA A 56 -4.88 30.49 20.35
C ALA A 56 -4.37 31.38 21.51
N SER A 57 -4.05 30.79 22.66
CA SER A 57 -3.60 31.47 23.88
C SER A 57 -2.28 30.97 24.47
N SER A 58 -1.59 30.00 23.85
CA SER A 58 -0.29 29.51 24.33
C SER A 58 0.82 29.85 23.32
N MET A 59 2.07 29.99 23.82
CA MET A 59 3.26 30.00 22.95
C MET A 59 3.71 28.58 22.57
N ASP A 60 2.88 27.57 22.85
CA ASP A 60 3.23 26.18 22.61
C ASP A 60 2.80 25.78 21.20
N TYR A 61 3.80 25.36 20.42
CA TYR A 61 3.62 24.86 19.07
C TYR A 61 3.83 23.35 19.07
N SER A 62 2.89 22.61 18.50
CA SER A 62 3.02 21.16 18.33
C SER A 62 2.89 20.78 16.86
N LEU A 63 3.79 19.92 16.39
CA LEU A 63 3.77 19.34 15.06
C LEU A 63 3.70 17.82 15.18
N ARG A 64 2.65 17.22 14.62
CA ARG A 64 2.53 15.76 14.49
C ARG A 64 2.95 15.34 13.09
N VAL A 65 3.99 14.53 13.00
CA VAL A 65 4.52 14.01 11.72
C VAL A 65 4.24 12.52 11.63
N HIS A 66 3.55 12.11 10.57
CA HIS A 66 3.17 10.73 10.31
C HIS A 66 3.83 10.23 9.03
N CYS A 67 4.52 9.09 9.11
CA CYS A 67 4.92 8.30 7.96
C CYS A 67 3.79 7.31 7.67
N VAL A 68 3.16 7.41 6.50
CA VAL A 68 2.05 6.55 6.10
C VAL A 68 2.33 5.88 4.76
N ASP A 69 1.53 4.88 4.43
CA ASP A 69 1.62 4.21 3.13
C ASP A 69 1.30 5.17 1.99
N ASP A 70 2.02 5.04 0.87
CA ASP A 70 1.74 5.80 -0.36
C ASP A 70 0.53 5.23 -1.10
N THR A 71 -0.65 5.28 -0.47
CA THR A 71 -1.93 4.92 -1.05
C THR A 71 -2.93 6.07 -0.94
N PRO A 72 -3.91 6.17 -1.85
CA PRO A 72 -4.93 7.22 -1.79
C PRO A 72 -5.75 7.25 -0.49
N HIS A 73 -5.85 6.10 0.19
CA HIS A 73 -6.70 5.92 1.38
C HIS A 73 -5.96 6.16 2.71
N ALA A 74 -4.64 6.38 2.68
CA ALA A 74 -3.84 6.52 3.89
C ALA A 74 -4.18 7.78 4.74
N PHE A 75 -4.91 8.74 4.17
CA PHE A 75 -5.32 9.99 4.82
C PHE A 75 -6.84 10.21 4.86
N GLN A 76 -7.63 9.15 4.69
CA GLN A 76 -9.10 9.23 4.86
C GLN A 76 -9.52 9.39 6.32
#